data_AF-V5XFF5-F1
#
_entry.id   AF-V5XFF5-F1
#
_cell.length_a   1.000
_cell.length_b   1.000
_cell.length_c   1.000
_cell.angle_alpha   90.00
_cell.angle_beta   90.00
_cell.angle_gamma   90.00
#
_symmetry.space_group_name_H-M   'P 1'
#
loop_
_entity.id
_entity.type
_entity.pdbx_description
1 polymer ?
#
loop_
_entity_poly.entity_id
_entity_poly.type
_entity_poly.pdbx_seq_one_letter_code
_entity_poly.pdbx_strand_id
1 'polypeptide(L)' 'MSVAEQRYQAVLAVISDGLSISQVASKLGVSRQTLHSWLARYEAHGLEGLVDRSHGSAARSGDSFDHAT' A
#
# COMPACT_ATOMS: atom_id res chain seq x y z
N MET A 1 9.40 -7.06 12.20
CA MET A 1 8.59 -7.39 11.00
C MET A 1 9.19 -6.64 9.82
N SER A 2 9.37 -7.30 8.68
CA SER A 2 9.88 -6.67 7.46
C SER A 2 8.79 -5.82 6.80
N VAL A 3 9.17 -4.76 6.08
CA VAL A 3 8.22 -3.87 5.39
C VAL A 3 7.33 -4.65 4.41
N ALA A 4 7.86 -5.66 3.71
CA ALA A 4 7.08 -6.50 2.81
C ALA A 4 5.95 -7.27 3.54
N GLU A 5 6.25 -7.81 4.73
CA GLU A 5 5.26 -8.49 5.59
C GLU A 5 4.12 -7.55 5.98
N GLN A 6 4.45 -6.31 6.35
CA GLN A 6 3.45 -5.31 6.72
C GLN A 6 2.51 -4.97 5.55
N ARG A 7 3.05 -4.84 4.33
CA ARG A 7 2.25 -4.59 3.12
C ARG A 7 1.36 -5.79 2.78
N TYR A 8 1.89 -6.99 2.95
CA TYR A 8 1.13 -8.21 2.71
C TYR A 8 -0.05 -8.34 3.66
N GLN A 9 0.15 -8.06 4.96
CA GLN A 9 -0.93 -8.01 5.93
C GLN A 9 -1.98 -6.93 5.59
N ALA A 10 -1.54 -5.79 5.05
CA ALA A 10 -2.46 -4.74 4.60
C ALA A 10 -3.37 -5.23 3.46
N VAL A 11 -2.79 -5.86 2.45
CA VAL A 11 -3.51 -6.41 1.30
C VAL A 11 -4.47 -7.51 1.75
N LEU A 12 -4.04 -8.41 2.63
CA LEU A 12 -4.91 -9.43 3.22
C LEU A 12 -6.05 -8.83 4.03
N ALA A 13 -5.84 -7.75 4.78
CA ALA A 13 -6.91 -7.08 5.52
C ALA A 13 -7.97 -6.48 4.59
N VAL A 14 -7.59 -5.99 3.41
CA VAL A 14 -8.56 -5.50 2.42
C VAL A 14 -9.33 -6.66 1.77
N ILE A 15 -8.62 -7.71 1.35
CA ILE A 15 -9.22 -8.80 0.55
C ILE A 15 -9.95 -9.82 1.43
N SER A 16 -9.37 -10.18 2.58
CA SER A 16 -9.87 -11.24 3.46
C SER A 16 -10.85 -10.72 4.50
N ASP A 17 -10.60 -9.54 5.08
CA ASP A 17 -11.46 -8.93 6.11
C ASP A 17 -12.50 -7.98 5.48
N GLY A 18 -12.40 -7.73 4.17
CA GLY A 18 -13.30 -6.83 3.43
C GLY A 18 -13.17 -5.37 3.85
N LEU A 19 -12.06 -5.00 4.53
CA LEU A 19 -11.86 -3.64 4.99
C LEU A 19 -11.66 -2.70 3.81
N SER A 20 -12.25 -1.51 3.92
CA SER A 20 -12.05 -0.47 2.93
C SER A 20 -10.58 -0.03 2.88
N ILE A 21 -10.08 0.22 1.68
CA ILE A 21 -8.73 0.73 1.40
C ILE A 21 -8.40 1.94 2.30
N SER A 22 -9.35 2.84 2.54
CA SER A 22 -9.15 4.00 3.42
C SER A 22 -8.89 3.63 4.88
N GLN A 23 -9.57 2.61 5.41
CA GLN A 23 -9.39 2.14 6.79
C GLN A 23 -7.99 1.55 6.98
N VAL A 24 -7.59 0.68 6.06
CA VAL A 24 -6.27 0.03 6.09
C VAL A 24 -5.13 1.04 5.87
N ALA A 25 -5.33 1.98 4.94
CA ALA A 25 -4.40 3.08 4.68
C ALA A 25 -4.16 3.94 5.93
N SER A 26 -5.23 4.40 6.59
CA SER A 26 -5.13 5.19 7.83
C SER A 26 -4.46 4.40 8.97
N LYS A 27 -4.77 3.10 9.10
CA LYS A 27 -4.21 2.24 10.15
C LYS A 27 -2.72 1.98 9.99
N LEU A 28 -2.21 2.06 8.76
CA LEU A 28 -0.80 1.88 8.41
C LEU A 28 -0.04 3.21 8.20
N GLY A 29 -0.74 4.34 8.26
CA GLY A 29 -0.16 5.66 7.98
C GLY A 29 0.30 5.82 6.52
N VAL A 30 -0.33 5.12 5.58
CA VAL A 30 -0.03 5.21 4.14
C VAL A 30 -1.18 5.84 3.38
N SER A 31 -0.88 6.41 2.20
CA SER A 31 -1.91 6.95 1.32
C SER A 31 -2.72 5.84 0.66
N ARG A 32 -4.01 6.09 0.40
CA ARG A 32 -4.90 5.20 -0.37
C ARG A 32 -4.30 4.82 -1.73
N GLN A 33 -3.64 5.77 -2.40
CA GLN A 33 -2.96 5.56 -3.68
C GLN A 33 -1.83 4.53 -3.57
N THR A 34 -1.08 4.55 -2.46
CA THR A 34 -0.02 3.58 -2.16
C THR A 34 -0.60 2.19 -2.01
N LEU A 35 -1.72 2.07 -1.29
CA LEU A 35 -2.40 0.79 -1.10
C LEU A 35 -2.98 0.24 -2.40
N HIS A 36 -3.56 1.10 -3.24
CA HIS A 36 -4.00 0.72 -4.60
C HIS A 36 -2.84 0.19 -5.45
N SER A 37 -1.68 0.83 -5.39
CA SER A 37 -0.48 0.37 -6.10
C SER A 37 0.02 -0.98 -5.60
N TRP A 38 -0.10 -1.25 -4.29
CA TRP A 38 0.24 -2.56 -3.72
C TRP A 38 -0.72 -3.65 -4.18
N LEU A 39 -2.02 -3.37 -4.22
CA LEU A 39 -3.03 -4.29 -4.74
C LEU A 39 -2.79 -4.62 -6.21
N ALA A 40 -2.61 -3.60 -7.06
CA ALA A 40 -2.35 -3.81 -8.50
C ALA A 40 -1.08 -4.64 -8.74
N ARG A 41 -0.03 -4.42 -7.95
CA ARG A 41 1.21 -5.21 -8.05
C ARG A 41 1.05 -6.63 -7.51
N TYR A 42 0.28 -6.79 -6.44
CA TYR A 42 -0.03 -8.09 -5.89
C TYR A 42 -0.83 -8.93 -6.89
N GLU A 43 -1.78 -8.34 -7.61
CA GLU A 43 -2.50 -9.04 -8.67
C GLU A 43 -1.61 -9.37 -9.88
N ALA A 44 -0.67 -8.50 -10.23
CA ALA A 44 0.20 -8.71 -11.39
C ALA A 44 1.37 -9.67 -11.14
N HIS A 45 1.97 -9.65 -9.95
CA HIS A 45 3.24 -10.32 -9.63
C HIS A 45 3.23 -11.05 -8.28
N GLY A 46 2.11 -11.10 -7.57
CA GLY A 46 2.02 -11.73 -6.26
C GLY A 46 2.89 -11.05 -5.20
N LEU A 47 3.43 -11.85 -4.28
CA LEU A 47 4.30 -11.40 -3.18
C LEU A 47 5.57 -10.69 -3.68
N GLU A 48 6.11 -11.12 -4.82
CA GLU A 48 7.34 -10.56 -5.39
C GLU A 48 7.15 -9.07 -5.76
N GLY A 49 5.95 -8.71 -6.25
CA GLY A 49 5.58 -7.32 -6.55
C GLY A 49 5.50 -6.40 -5.32
N LEU A 50 5.33 -6.95 -4.11
CA LEU A 50 5.33 -6.21 -2.84
C LEU A 50 6.75 -6.03 -2.27
N VAL A 51 7.66 -6.94 -2.61
CA VAL A 51 9.06 -6.96 -2.16
C VAL A 51 9.94 -6.04 -3.02
N ASP A 52 9.79 -6.11 -4.35
CA ASP A 52 10.76 -5.62 -5.34
C ASP A 52 11.10 -4.13 -5.20
N ARG A 53 10.13 -3.25 -4.90
CA ARG A 53 10.36 -1.78 -4.99
C ARG A 53 9.85 -0.98 -3.80
N SER A 54 10.27 -1.36 -2.58
CA SER A 54 10.15 -0.48 -1.40
C SER A 54 10.81 0.90 -1.56
N HIS A 55 11.51 1.17 -2.66
CA HIS A 55 12.24 2.42 -2.91
C HIS A 55 11.93 3.10 -4.26
N GLY A 56 10.80 2.82 -4.92
CA GLY A 56 10.58 3.32 -6.29
C GLY A 56 9.19 3.88 -6.55
N SER A 57 9.02 5.17 -6.27
CA SER A 57 8.01 6.01 -6.92
C SER A 57 8.11 5.85 -8.44
N ALA A 58 7.02 5.43 -9.08
CA ALA A 58 6.84 5.50 -10.53
C ALA A 58 5.32 5.53 -10.74
N ALA A 59 4.68 6.59 -11.24
CA ALA A 59 5.16 7.83 -11.83
C ALA A 59 4.13 8.95 -11.54
N ARG A 60 4.65 10.15 -11.25
CA ARG A 60 4.02 11.49 -11.14
C ARG A 60 2.48 11.57 -11.12
N SER A 61 1.92 11.91 -9.96
CA SER A 61 0.98 13.04 -9.82
C SER A 61 0.92 13.45 -8.34
N GLY A 62 0.93 14.76 -8.08
CA GLY A 62 1.29 15.38 -6.81
C GLY A 62 0.51 14.93 -5.58
N ASP A 63 1.24 14.69 -4.50
CA ASP A 63 0.74 14.79 -3.15
C ASP A 63 1.67 15.72 -2.36
N SER A 64 1.22 16.97 -2.27
CA SER A 64 1.67 17.92 -1.27
C SER A 64 1.51 17.27 0.10
N PHE A 65 2.60 17.01 0.80
CA PHE A 65 2.54 16.60 2.20
C PHE A 65 2.43 17.88 3.05
N ASP A 66 1.26 18.52 2.99
CA ASP A 66 0.85 19.52 3.97
C ASP A 66 0.53 18.79 5.28
N HIS A 67 1.47 18.86 6.21
CA HIS A 67 1.26 18.51 7.61
C HIS A 67 0.56 19.68 8.29
N ALA A 68 -0.78 19.65 8.35
CA ALA A 68 -1.56 20.55 9.21
C ALA A 68 -2.11 19.77 10.41
N THR A 69 -1.78 20.28 11.60
CA THR A 69 -2.33 19.96 12.92
C THR A 69 -3.86 19.94 12.94
#